data_AF-A0A956R529-F1
#
_entry.id   AF-A0A956R529-F1
#
_cell.length_a   1.000
_cell.length_b   1.000
_cell.length_c   1.000
_cell.angle_alpha   90.00
_cell.angle_beta   90.00
_cell.angle_gamma   90.00
#
_symmetry.space_group_name_H-M   'P 1'
#
loop_
_entity.id
_entity.type
_entity.pdbx_description
1 polymer ?
#
loop_
_entity_poly.entity_id
_entity_poly.type
_entity_poly.pdbx_seq_one_letter_code
_entity_poly.pdbx_strand_id
1 'polypeptide(L)'
;MNRPRRCALVLASTLALPLACDKDEAKTSPEAEAPASSSSASSSSSSSSSRSAAASLPSLSLPKAVPASAAGVLVLRTPESLFATVAGFDLFGEPDAGDTKALREELDEYLRSRIGVTLTEVDTVTVFMDPKAGVAAIIEGADGTPKGRSVGEHEGVTLLALGKAGGDDEGVAAQHGKLLLVGQTAAVELALSAAADGDKRLERGPLVDLLTDDSKGVALAAAVEVESLPEDLRRELAGFGVDRALLRYGAEGLRAVAMGSEESMTKLEGMVTGGLTALTSEAENTKRQALEGDDTITGAGAIYASYSAQRLRKLLVPKREGGTLTLELPIRLQDPTLLAAVAGIGAAIAVPALTKYMRRSKTSEARVQIAKMFDAASAYFNEEHVSRGAIAILGGEGALPVTAPHQCPNDSREVGSAGITPPLSVNCNEGPGGRCVPVAGTPTGPGEYSMSLWTDNPVWNGLNFQMEQGHYFHYDFQWNNGTTGFGSCQFTAQAFGDLDDDGVFSTYERTGAADELGVNAAAGLYIDREVE
;
A
#
# COMPACT_ATOMS: atom_id res chain seq x y z
N MET A 1 -16.27 -14.04 -49.41
CA MET A 1 -14.84 -14.39 -49.25
C MET A 1 -14.44 -14.12 -47.80
N ASN A 2 -13.93 -15.17 -47.15
CA ASN A 2 -13.81 -15.35 -45.70
C ASN A 2 -12.83 -14.40 -45.00
N ARG A 3 -13.23 -13.89 -43.83
CA ARG A 3 -12.31 -13.62 -42.70
C ARG A 3 -12.94 -14.15 -41.41
N PRO A 4 -12.23 -14.95 -40.61
CA PRO A 4 -12.72 -15.43 -39.32
C PRO A 4 -12.49 -14.38 -38.22
N ARG A 5 -13.47 -14.23 -37.33
CA ARG A 5 -13.33 -13.54 -36.04
C ARG A 5 -12.53 -14.43 -35.11
N ARG A 6 -11.43 -13.92 -34.54
CA ARG A 6 -10.74 -14.56 -33.42
C ARG A 6 -11.37 -14.09 -32.12
N CYS A 7 -11.97 -15.03 -31.40
CA CYS A 7 -12.18 -14.99 -29.96
C CYS A 7 -10.83 -15.17 -29.26
N ALA A 8 -10.60 -14.43 -28.18
CA ALA A 8 -9.67 -14.80 -27.12
C ALA A 8 -9.97 -13.90 -25.92
N LEU A 9 -9.87 -14.31 -24.66
CA LEU A 9 -9.93 -15.61 -23.99
C LEU A 9 -9.89 -15.15 -22.52
N VAL A 10 -10.96 -15.42 -21.78
CA VAL A 10 -11.05 -15.13 -20.35
C VAL A 10 -10.14 -16.09 -19.60
N LEU A 11 -9.21 -15.55 -18.80
CA LEU A 11 -8.36 -16.31 -17.89
C LEU A 11 -9.03 -16.36 -16.51
N ALA A 12 -9.71 -17.47 -16.24
CA ALA A 12 -10.15 -17.85 -14.90
C ALA A 12 -9.78 -19.33 -14.71
N SER A 13 -8.66 -19.61 -14.04
CA SER A 13 -8.25 -20.98 -13.69
C SER A 13 -7.22 -20.98 -12.57
N THR A 14 -7.68 -20.98 -11.32
CA THR A 14 -7.02 -21.69 -10.20
C THR A 14 -8.00 -21.78 -9.02
N LEU A 15 -8.88 -22.78 -9.07
CA LEU A 15 -9.57 -23.36 -7.90
C LEU A 15 -10.06 -24.74 -8.34
N ALA A 16 -9.21 -25.75 -8.19
CA ALA A 16 -9.56 -27.14 -8.37
C ALA A 16 -9.22 -27.89 -7.07
N LEU A 17 -10.26 -28.19 -6.29
CA LEU A 17 -10.24 -29.25 -5.27
C LEU A 17 -10.90 -30.50 -5.87
N PRO A 18 -10.39 -31.71 -5.59
CA PRO A 18 -10.90 -32.93 -6.19
C PRO A 18 -12.12 -33.45 -5.42
N LEU A 19 -13.25 -33.58 -6.12
CA LEU A 19 -14.38 -34.39 -5.64
C LEU A 19 -14.28 -35.77 -6.29
N ALA A 20 -13.80 -36.74 -5.52
CA ALA A 20 -14.00 -38.15 -5.81
C ALA A 20 -15.44 -38.53 -5.46
N CYS A 21 -16.23 -38.88 -6.47
CA CYS A 21 -17.49 -39.60 -6.31
C CYS A 21 -17.46 -40.79 -7.27
N ASP A 22 -17.21 -41.96 -6.69
CA ASP A 22 -17.35 -43.26 -7.32
C ASP A 22 -18.85 -43.66 -7.33
N LYS A 23 -19.31 -44.30 -8.40
CA LYS A 23 -20.69 -44.80 -8.53
C LYS A 23 -20.72 -46.11 -9.32
N ASP A 24 -20.79 -47.20 -8.55
CA ASP A 24 -21.55 -48.45 -8.68
C ASP A 24 -21.71 -49.16 -10.04
N GLU A 25 -21.27 -50.42 -10.06
CA GLU A 25 -21.95 -51.52 -10.76
C GLU A 25 -22.36 -52.64 -9.78
N ALA A 26 -23.54 -53.20 -10.06
CA ALA A 26 -24.36 -54.07 -9.22
C ALA A 26 -23.88 -55.53 -9.10
N LYS A 27 -24.26 -56.23 -8.00
CA LYS A 27 -25.03 -57.50 -8.03
C LYS A 27 -25.35 -58.14 -6.65
N THR A 28 -26.62 -58.57 -6.54
CA THR A 28 -27.17 -59.79 -5.87
C THR A 28 -27.13 -59.97 -4.34
N SER A 29 -28.35 -59.96 -3.76
CA SER A 29 -28.87 -60.73 -2.60
C SER A 29 -28.54 -62.25 -2.64
N PRO A 30 -28.60 -63.04 -1.53
CA PRO A 30 -29.76 -63.08 -0.61
C PRO A 30 -29.52 -63.39 0.90
N GLU A 31 -30.64 -63.28 1.65
CA GLU A 31 -31.07 -64.01 2.86
C GLU A 31 -30.12 -64.15 4.07
N ALA A 32 -30.52 -63.60 5.23
CA ALA A 32 -31.19 -64.35 6.32
C ALA A 32 -31.11 -63.65 7.70
N GLU A 33 -32.19 -63.83 8.46
CA GLU A 33 -32.31 -63.89 9.92
C GLU A 33 -32.06 -62.66 10.83
N ALA A 34 -33.15 -62.29 11.53
CA ALA A 34 -33.15 -61.59 12.81
C ALA A 34 -32.68 -62.56 13.93
N PRO A 35 -32.23 -62.08 15.11
CA PRO A 35 -33.19 -61.58 16.10
C PRO A 35 -32.71 -60.40 16.97
N ALA A 36 -33.67 -59.91 17.75
CA ALA A 36 -33.62 -58.83 18.72
C ALA A 36 -32.55 -58.96 19.82
N SER A 37 -32.06 -57.81 20.31
CA SER A 37 -32.06 -57.52 21.76
C SER A 37 -31.67 -56.07 22.04
N SER A 38 -32.40 -55.51 23.01
CA SER A 38 -32.24 -54.25 23.72
C SER A 38 -30.87 -54.02 24.37
N SER A 39 -30.35 -52.81 24.30
CA SER A 39 -29.57 -52.22 25.39
C SER A 39 -29.64 -50.69 25.37
N SER A 40 -30.29 -50.14 26.38
CA SER A 40 -30.28 -48.74 26.76
C SER A 40 -28.87 -48.32 27.17
N ALA A 41 -28.24 -47.45 26.39
CA ALA A 41 -27.04 -46.71 26.79
C ALA A 41 -27.39 -45.23 26.86
N SER A 42 -27.42 -44.71 28.08
CA SER A 42 -27.49 -43.28 28.39
C SER A 42 -26.22 -42.59 27.90
N SER A 43 -26.31 -41.94 26.73
CA SER A 43 -25.32 -40.98 26.27
C SER A 43 -25.46 -39.70 27.10
N SER A 44 -24.63 -39.56 28.12
CA SER A 44 -24.35 -38.27 28.75
C SER A 44 -23.65 -37.37 27.73
N SER A 45 -24.43 -36.59 26.99
CA SER A 45 -23.94 -35.49 26.18
C SER A 45 -23.35 -34.42 27.11
N SER A 46 -22.05 -34.52 27.37
CA SER A 46 -21.25 -33.42 27.90
C SER A 46 -21.18 -32.35 26.82
N SER A 47 -22.19 -31.47 26.78
CA SER A 47 -22.11 -30.20 26.09
C SER A 47 -21.05 -29.35 26.78
N SER A 48 -19.79 -29.51 26.36
CA SER A 48 -18.73 -28.55 26.64
C SER A 48 -19.12 -27.24 25.96
N SER A 49 -19.90 -26.44 26.66
CA SER A 49 -20.17 -25.05 26.31
C SER A 49 -18.85 -24.31 26.34
N SER A 50 -18.18 -24.23 25.19
CA SER A 50 -17.13 -23.26 24.89
C SER A 50 -17.76 -21.86 24.92
N ARG A 51 -18.06 -21.37 26.13
CA ARG A 51 -18.38 -19.96 26.35
C ARG A 51 -17.14 -19.18 25.93
N SER A 52 -17.25 -18.61 24.73
CA SER A 52 -16.28 -17.78 24.01
C SER A 52 -15.34 -17.01 24.96
N ALA A 53 -14.06 -17.38 24.96
CA ALA A 53 -13.00 -16.74 25.74
C ALA A 53 -12.95 -15.21 25.53
N ALA A 54 -13.41 -14.72 24.37
CA ALA A 54 -13.49 -13.30 24.03
C ALA A 54 -14.38 -12.48 24.98
N ALA A 55 -15.37 -13.08 25.64
CA ALA A 55 -16.25 -12.35 26.57
C ALA A 55 -15.57 -11.96 27.91
N SER A 56 -14.31 -12.36 28.12
CA SER A 56 -13.58 -12.16 29.37
C SER A 56 -12.44 -11.14 29.31
N LEU A 57 -12.16 -10.54 28.14
CA LEU A 57 -11.08 -9.55 28.04
C LEU A 57 -11.39 -8.32 28.94
N PRO A 58 -10.41 -7.86 29.76
CA PRO A 58 -10.59 -6.69 30.61
C PRO A 58 -10.80 -5.41 29.77
N SER A 59 -11.08 -4.29 30.42
CA SER A 59 -11.00 -2.98 29.75
C SER A 59 -9.60 -2.79 29.16
N LEU A 60 -9.54 -2.14 28.00
CA LEU A 60 -8.29 -1.79 27.34
C LEU A 60 -7.53 -0.76 28.19
N SER A 61 -6.23 -0.98 28.36
CA SER A 61 -5.31 -0.04 28.99
C SER A 61 -4.21 0.29 27.99
N LEU A 62 -3.88 1.57 27.84
CA LEU A 62 -2.78 1.98 26.97
C LEU A 62 -1.43 1.76 27.68
N PRO A 63 -0.40 1.28 26.96
CA PRO A 63 0.95 1.22 27.50
C PRO A 63 1.44 2.62 27.91
N LYS A 64 2.23 2.67 28.98
CA LYS A 64 2.86 3.92 29.46
C LYS A 64 3.78 4.58 28.43
N ALA A 65 4.19 3.84 27.39
CA ALA A 65 5.06 4.34 26.33
C ALA A 65 4.29 5.05 25.20
N VAL A 66 2.96 5.12 25.23
CA VAL A 66 2.20 5.90 24.25
C VAL A 66 2.35 7.40 24.58
N PRO A 67 2.91 8.22 23.68
CA PRO A 67 3.18 9.62 23.97
C PRO A 67 1.91 10.48 23.90
N ALA A 68 1.87 11.53 24.71
CA ALA A 68 0.75 12.48 24.78
C ALA A 68 0.46 13.20 23.45
N SER A 69 1.45 13.28 22.55
CA SER A 69 1.34 13.90 21.23
C SER A 69 0.85 12.95 20.13
N ALA A 70 0.57 11.68 20.46
CA ALA A 70 0.06 10.72 19.49
C ALA A 70 -1.27 11.21 18.87
N ALA A 71 -1.26 11.36 17.54
CA ALA A 71 -2.43 11.72 16.74
C ALA A 71 -3.34 10.52 16.43
N GLY A 72 -2.78 9.31 16.50
CA GLY A 72 -3.51 8.07 16.28
C GLY A 72 -2.91 6.93 17.08
N VAL A 73 -3.77 6.04 17.56
CA VAL A 73 -3.37 4.87 18.34
C VAL A 73 -4.21 3.68 17.91
N LEU A 74 -3.54 2.58 17.56
CA LEU A 74 -4.10 1.27 17.26
C LEU A 74 -3.61 0.29 18.33
N VAL A 75 -4.53 -0.38 19.01
CA VAL A 75 -4.25 -1.41 20.00
C VAL A 75 -4.84 -2.71 19.50
N LEU A 76 -4.00 -3.73 19.39
CA LEU A 76 -4.36 -5.10 19.09
C LEU A 76 -4.07 -5.95 20.33
N ARG A 77 -5.10 -6.60 20.86
CA ARG A 77 -5.04 -7.57 21.95
C ARG A 77 -5.31 -8.96 21.42
N THR A 78 -4.52 -9.92 21.84
CA THR A 78 -4.63 -11.29 21.37
C THR A 78 -5.14 -12.14 22.55
N PRO A 79 -6.38 -12.65 22.50
CA PRO A 79 -6.95 -13.42 23.62
C PRO A 79 -6.24 -14.77 23.78
N GLU A 80 -5.77 -15.31 22.68
CA GLU A 80 -4.81 -16.40 22.56
C GLU A 80 -3.69 -15.80 21.72
N SER A 81 -2.44 -15.91 22.16
CA SER A 81 -1.22 -15.32 21.57
C SER A 81 -1.36 -14.88 20.10
N LEU A 82 -0.80 -13.74 19.69
CA LEU A 82 -0.82 -13.22 18.30
C LEU A 82 -0.75 -14.32 17.23
N PHE A 83 0.11 -15.30 17.47
CA PHE A 83 0.26 -16.49 16.65
C PHE A 83 -1.03 -17.32 16.45
N ALA A 84 -1.76 -17.67 17.50
CA ALA A 84 -3.03 -18.39 17.42
C ALA A 84 -4.10 -17.57 16.67
N THR A 85 -4.08 -16.24 16.85
CA THR A 85 -4.96 -15.35 16.09
C THR A 85 -4.63 -15.37 14.60
N VAL A 86 -3.34 -15.30 14.24
CA VAL A 86 -2.86 -15.36 12.84
C VAL A 86 -3.08 -16.74 12.22
N ALA A 87 -2.79 -17.81 12.96
CA ALA A 87 -3.02 -19.19 12.51
C ALA A 87 -4.52 -19.49 12.34
N GLY A 88 -5.37 -18.88 13.15
CA GLY A 88 -6.83 -18.97 13.03
C GLY A 88 -7.42 -18.16 11.87
N PHE A 89 -6.65 -17.29 11.21
CA PHE A 89 -7.09 -16.59 9.99
C PHE A 89 -7.04 -17.48 8.73
N ASP A 90 -6.69 -18.76 8.87
CA ASP A 90 -6.59 -19.64 7.72
C ASP A 90 -7.96 -19.84 7.04
N LEU A 91 -8.06 -19.34 5.81
CA LEU A 91 -9.21 -19.50 4.92
C LEU A 91 -9.47 -20.99 4.58
N PHE A 92 -8.54 -21.88 4.91
CA PHE A 92 -8.53 -23.28 4.47
C PHE A 92 -8.80 -24.33 5.57
N GLY A 93 -9.09 -23.91 6.82
CA GLY A 93 -9.54 -24.80 7.90
C GLY A 93 -8.83 -24.57 9.24
N GLU A 94 -9.34 -25.16 10.33
CA GLU A 94 -8.67 -25.12 11.63
C GLU A 94 -7.36 -25.93 11.57
N PRO A 95 -6.18 -25.31 11.77
CA PRO A 95 -4.92 -26.05 11.80
C PRO A 95 -4.91 -27.06 12.95
N ASP A 96 -4.26 -28.22 12.74
CA ASP A 96 -4.06 -29.18 13.83
C ASP A 96 -3.28 -28.50 14.97
N ALA A 97 -3.64 -28.82 16.21
CA ALA A 97 -3.00 -28.22 17.39
C ALA A 97 -1.48 -28.51 17.43
N GLY A 98 -1.05 -29.64 16.87
CA GLY A 98 0.35 -30.00 16.71
C GLY A 98 1.10 -29.09 15.72
N ASP A 99 0.49 -28.81 14.57
CA ASP A 99 1.09 -27.95 13.53
C ASP A 99 1.21 -26.50 14.02
N THR A 100 0.19 -26.01 14.71
CA THR A 100 0.20 -24.67 15.33
C THR A 100 1.33 -24.56 16.36
N LYS A 101 1.53 -25.59 17.18
CA LYS A 101 2.63 -25.63 18.14
C LYS A 101 4.00 -25.67 17.46
N ALA A 102 4.17 -26.52 16.45
CA ALA A 102 5.44 -26.66 15.73
C ALA A 102 5.83 -25.36 15.02
N LEU A 103 4.89 -24.72 14.32
CA LEU A 103 5.13 -23.45 13.64
C LEU A 103 5.43 -22.32 14.64
N ARG A 104 4.79 -22.32 15.83
CA ARG A 104 5.13 -21.38 16.91
C ARG A 104 6.58 -21.55 17.37
N GLU A 105 7.01 -22.78 17.63
CA GLU A 105 8.38 -23.09 18.07
C GLU A 105 9.42 -22.69 17.01
N GLU A 106 9.17 -22.99 15.73
CA GLU A 106 10.05 -22.65 14.62
C GLU A 106 10.15 -21.12 14.42
N LEU A 107 9.02 -20.41 14.50
CA LEU A 107 9.00 -18.96 14.41
C LEU A 107 9.75 -18.30 15.58
N ASP A 108 9.58 -18.81 16.80
CA ASP A 108 10.32 -18.33 17.96
C ASP A 108 11.83 -18.56 17.83
N GLU A 109 12.24 -19.73 17.35
CA GLU A 109 13.64 -20.00 17.09
C GLU A 109 14.19 -19.06 16.03
N TYR A 110 13.44 -18.83 14.95
CA TYR A 110 13.81 -17.90 13.89
C TYR A 110 13.97 -16.46 14.42
N LEU A 111 12.97 -15.93 15.13
CA LEU A 111 13.00 -14.57 15.67
C LEU A 111 14.11 -14.41 16.73
N ARG A 112 14.28 -15.38 17.62
CA ARG A 112 15.35 -15.38 18.63
C ARG A 112 16.74 -15.43 17.99
N SER A 113 16.90 -16.18 16.90
CA SER A 113 18.17 -16.27 16.18
C SER A 113 18.50 -14.98 15.42
N ARG A 114 17.50 -14.36 14.78
CA ARG A 114 17.69 -13.19 13.91
C ARG A 114 17.72 -11.88 14.68
N ILE A 115 16.73 -11.66 15.54
CA ILE A 115 16.48 -10.38 16.19
C ILE A 115 16.58 -10.49 17.72
N GLY A 116 16.82 -11.67 18.29
CA GLY A 116 17.09 -11.83 19.73
C GLY A 116 15.85 -11.81 20.63
N VAL A 117 14.65 -11.69 20.05
CA VAL A 117 13.37 -11.65 20.78
C VAL A 117 12.43 -12.76 20.30
N THR A 118 11.49 -13.14 21.15
CA THR A 118 10.34 -13.98 20.80
C THR A 118 9.05 -13.18 20.84
N LEU A 119 8.19 -13.40 19.84
CA LEU A 119 6.93 -12.65 19.66
C LEU A 119 5.69 -13.52 19.89
N THR A 120 5.85 -14.79 20.26
CA THR A 120 4.72 -15.72 20.43
C THR A 120 3.98 -15.53 21.75
N GLU A 121 4.59 -14.90 22.75
CA GLU A 121 3.94 -14.52 24.02
C GLU A 121 3.45 -13.07 24.01
N VAL A 122 3.32 -12.44 22.84
CA VAL A 122 2.84 -11.06 22.73
C VAL A 122 1.35 -11.02 23.03
N ASP A 123 1.02 -10.34 24.13
CA ASP A 123 -0.36 -10.14 24.58
C ASP A 123 -1.02 -8.97 23.86
N THR A 124 -0.27 -7.86 23.73
CA THR A 124 -0.75 -6.58 23.20
C THR A 124 0.29 -5.97 22.27
N VAL A 125 -0.16 -5.50 21.11
CA VAL A 125 0.60 -4.61 20.24
C VAL A 125 -0.12 -3.28 20.17
N THR A 126 0.55 -2.20 20.57
CA THR A 126 0.04 -0.83 20.44
C THR A 126 0.87 -0.06 19.44
N VAL A 127 0.30 0.29 18.30
CA VAL A 127 0.91 1.18 17.31
C VAL A 127 0.40 2.60 17.58
N PHE A 128 1.29 3.58 17.58
CA PHE A 128 0.90 4.98 17.59
C PHE A 128 1.54 5.73 16.43
N MET A 129 0.91 6.84 16.07
CA MET A 129 1.41 7.78 15.07
C MET A 129 1.50 9.16 15.68
N ASP A 130 2.64 9.80 15.49
CA ASP A 130 2.90 11.19 15.83
C ASP A 130 3.22 11.96 14.53
N PRO A 131 2.64 13.15 14.31
CA PRO A 131 2.79 13.88 13.06
C PRO A 131 4.23 14.36 12.79
N LYS A 132 5.08 14.44 13.82
CA LYS A 132 6.47 14.90 13.72
C LYS A 132 7.45 13.75 13.84
N ALA A 133 7.18 12.82 14.74
CA ALA A 133 8.08 11.72 15.07
C ALA A 133 7.84 10.47 14.21
N GLY A 134 6.67 10.38 13.58
CA GLY A 134 6.30 9.29 12.68
C GLY A 134 5.58 8.14 13.40
N VAL A 135 5.87 6.89 13.02
CA VAL A 135 5.14 5.70 13.51
C VAL A 135 6.04 4.78 14.34
N ALA A 136 5.52 4.29 15.47
CA ALA A 136 6.14 3.22 16.24
C ALA A 136 5.11 2.26 16.84
N ALA A 137 5.55 1.02 17.06
CA ALA A 137 4.84 -0.05 17.72
C ALA A 137 5.47 -0.33 19.10
N ILE A 138 4.61 -0.52 20.08
CA ILE A 138 4.90 -0.92 21.46
C ILE A 138 4.36 -2.34 21.61
N ILE A 139 5.26 -3.29 21.80
CA ILE A 139 4.94 -4.71 21.90
C ILE A 139 5.12 -5.11 23.37
N GLU A 140 4.02 -5.51 24.00
CA GLU A 140 3.99 -6.02 25.38
C GLU A 140 4.02 -7.55 25.37
N GLY A 141 4.83 -8.16 26.24
CA GLY A 141 4.97 -9.62 26.33
C GLY A 141 6.09 -10.19 25.46
N ALA A 142 6.82 -9.36 24.71
CA ALA A 142 8.04 -9.80 24.04
C ALA A 142 9.11 -10.22 25.07
N ASP A 143 9.70 -11.40 24.88
CA ASP A 143 10.79 -11.92 25.71
C ASP A 143 12.12 -11.95 24.92
N GLY A 144 13.24 -12.00 25.63
CA GLY A 144 14.59 -11.92 25.07
C GLY A 144 15.18 -10.51 25.06
N THR A 145 16.28 -10.32 24.32
CA THR A 145 16.97 -9.04 24.19
C THR A 145 17.23 -8.79 22.72
N PRO A 146 16.76 -7.66 22.15
CA PRO A 146 16.91 -7.41 20.74
C PRO A 146 18.40 -7.37 20.36
N LYS A 147 18.71 -7.98 19.23
CA LYS A 147 20.07 -8.01 18.65
C LYS A 147 20.08 -7.10 17.43
N GLY A 148 21.10 -6.26 17.35
CA GLY A 148 21.29 -5.36 16.22
C GLY A 148 22.54 -4.51 16.38
N ARG A 149 22.85 -3.72 15.35
CA ARG A 149 23.89 -2.71 15.43
C ARG A 149 23.36 -1.55 16.26
N SER A 150 24.07 -1.16 17.31
CA SER A 150 23.72 0.05 18.06
C SER A 150 23.90 1.28 17.16
N VAL A 151 22.86 2.11 17.10
CA VAL A 151 22.85 3.38 16.35
C VAL A 151 22.77 4.59 17.28
N GLY A 152 22.53 4.39 18.56
CA GLY A 152 22.45 5.44 19.56
C GLY A 152 21.93 4.95 20.90
N GLU A 153 21.68 5.90 21.79
CA GLU A 153 21.09 5.68 23.12
C GLU A 153 20.15 6.85 23.42
N HIS A 154 18.99 6.56 24.01
CA HIS A 154 18.01 7.56 24.43
C HIS A 154 17.39 7.16 25.76
N GLU A 155 17.35 8.08 26.74
CA GLU A 155 16.86 7.83 28.11
C GLU A 155 17.49 6.58 28.78
N GLY A 156 18.78 6.32 28.52
CA GLY A 156 19.48 5.15 29.06
C GLY A 156 19.20 3.83 28.32
N VAL A 157 18.46 3.86 27.21
CA VAL A 157 18.09 2.67 26.43
C VAL A 157 18.80 2.69 25.08
N THR A 158 19.48 1.60 24.75
CA THR A 158 20.17 1.44 23.46
C THR A 158 19.18 1.31 22.30
N LEU A 159 19.39 2.10 21.24
CA LEU A 159 18.67 1.99 19.98
C LEU A 159 19.44 1.07 19.03
N LEU A 160 18.74 0.10 18.45
CA LEU A 160 19.30 -0.92 17.57
C LEU A 160 18.69 -0.79 16.18
N ALA A 161 19.52 -0.67 15.14
CA ALA A 161 19.06 -0.63 13.76
C ALA A 161 18.36 -1.94 13.34
N LEU A 162 17.23 -1.79 12.66
CA LEU A 162 16.46 -2.84 12.00
C LEU A 162 16.62 -2.71 10.48
N GLY A 163 17.73 -3.21 9.91
CA GLY A 163 17.93 -3.19 8.47
C GLY A 163 19.38 -3.13 8.02
N LYS A 164 19.57 -2.89 6.71
CA LYS A 164 20.88 -2.57 6.14
C LYS A 164 21.18 -1.08 6.37
N ALA A 165 22.40 -0.78 6.78
CA ALA A 165 22.83 0.58 7.11
C ALA A 165 22.67 1.55 5.92
N GLY A 166 22.15 2.76 6.19
CA GLY A 166 22.29 3.92 5.30
C GLY A 166 21.07 4.33 4.48
N GLY A 167 19.85 3.91 4.87
CA GLY A 167 18.61 4.47 4.33
C GLY A 167 17.99 5.49 5.30
N ASP A 168 17.38 6.55 4.77
CA ASP A 168 16.67 7.56 5.57
C ASP A 168 15.47 6.97 6.35
N ASP A 169 15.00 5.78 5.97
CA ASP A 169 13.94 5.01 6.61
C ASP A 169 14.45 3.82 7.45
N GLU A 170 15.71 3.86 7.94
CA GLU A 170 16.24 2.80 8.82
C GLU A 170 15.46 2.79 10.15
N GLY A 171 14.51 1.85 10.29
CA GLY A 171 13.77 1.65 11.53
C GLY A 171 14.70 1.18 12.66
N VAL A 172 14.30 1.45 13.91
CA VAL A 172 15.04 1.04 15.11
C VAL A 172 14.17 0.22 16.05
N ALA A 173 14.83 -0.61 16.85
CA ALA A 173 14.26 -1.29 18.00
C ALA A 173 14.91 -0.81 19.29
N ALA A 174 14.12 -0.74 20.37
CA ALA A 174 14.59 -0.47 21.72
C ALA A 174 13.83 -1.34 22.72
N GLN A 175 14.47 -1.78 23.80
CA GLN A 175 13.82 -2.54 24.87
C GLN A 175 13.83 -1.76 26.17
N HIS A 176 12.64 -1.46 26.70
CA HIS A 176 12.47 -0.76 27.98
C HIS A 176 11.65 -1.61 28.95
N GLY A 177 12.33 -2.34 29.84
CA GLY A 177 11.70 -3.33 30.71
C GLY A 177 11.09 -4.48 29.89
N LYS A 178 9.77 -4.63 29.96
CA LYS A 178 9.01 -5.63 29.19
C LYS A 178 8.45 -5.10 27.86
N LEU A 179 8.74 -3.85 27.53
CA LEU A 179 8.27 -3.21 26.30
C LEU A 179 9.34 -3.36 25.23
N LEU A 180 8.99 -3.97 24.11
CA LEU A 180 9.78 -3.88 22.89
C LEU A 180 9.17 -2.79 22.00
N LEU A 181 9.97 -1.76 21.73
CA LEU A 181 9.60 -0.63 20.89
C LEU A 181 10.23 -0.82 19.51
N VAL A 182 9.45 -0.66 18.44
CA VAL A 182 9.91 -0.82 17.05
C VAL A 182 9.30 0.27 16.19
N GLY A 183 10.09 1.00 15.42
CA GLY A 183 9.55 2.04 14.54
C GLY A 183 10.61 2.98 13.98
N GLN A 184 10.18 4.15 13.53
CA GLN A 184 11.10 5.23 13.16
C GLN A 184 11.84 5.75 14.41
N THR A 185 13.10 6.18 14.24
CA THR A 185 13.97 6.59 15.35
C THR A 185 13.31 7.64 16.25
N ALA A 186 12.79 8.71 15.67
CA ALA A 186 12.14 9.78 16.43
C ALA A 186 10.90 9.28 17.19
N ALA A 187 10.08 8.40 16.59
CA ALA A 187 8.92 7.83 17.26
C ALA A 187 9.32 6.91 18.43
N VAL A 188 10.36 6.08 18.26
CA VAL A 188 10.86 5.20 19.34
C VAL A 188 11.46 6.01 20.49
N GLU A 189 12.22 7.06 20.19
CA GLU A 189 12.73 8.00 21.20
C GLU A 189 11.59 8.70 21.97
N LEU A 190 10.56 9.13 21.25
CA LEU A 190 9.36 9.74 21.85
C LEU A 190 8.63 8.76 22.79
N ALA A 191 8.50 7.49 22.38
CA ALA A 191 7.91 6.43 23.21
C ALA A 191 8.74 6.13 24.47
N LEU A 192 10.07 6.12 24.34
CA LEU A 192 10.99 5.96 25.48
C LEU A 192 10.88 7.12 26.46
N SER A 193 10.81 8.35 25.97
CA SER A 193 10.59 9.52 26.83
C SER A 193 9.23 9.49 27.52
N ALA A 194 8.16 9.01 26.87
CA ALA A 194 6.88 8.78 27.51
C ALA A 194 6.96 7.66 28.56
N ALA A 195 7.68 6.57 28.29
CA ALA A 195 7.89 5.52 29.27
C ALA A 195 8.64 6.02 30.52
N ALA A 196 9.63 6.90 30.36
CA ALA A 196 10.44 7.45 31.45
C ALA A 196 9.71 8.54 32.27
N ASP A 197 8.96 9.42 31.60
CA ASP A 197 8.35 10.62 32.18
C ASP A 197 6.81 10.57 32.09
N GLY A 198 6.15 10.54 33.25
CA GLY A 198 4.69 10.49 33.35
C GLY A 198 3.97 11.64 32.66
N ASP A 199 4.57 12.84 32.63
CA ASP A 199 3.94 14.03 32.05
C ASP A 199 3.91 13.98 30.51
N LYS A 200 4.73 13.12 29.89
CA LYS A 200 4.78 12.91 28.44
C LYS A 200 3.87 11.78 27.96
N ARG A 201 3.15 11.12 28.87
CA ARG A 201 2.30 9.97 28.57
C ARG A 201 0.91 10.39 28.15
N LEU A 202 0.32 9.62 27.25
CA LEU A 202 -1.09 9.72 26.93
C LEU A 202 -1.95 9.08 28.06
N GLU A 203 -2.06 9.77 29.20
CA GLU A 203 -2.85 9.30 30.36
C GLU A 203 -4.29 9.81 30.36
N ARG A 204 -4.56 10.93 29.70
CA ARG A 204 -5.87 11.59 29.64
C ARG A 204 -6.06 12.27 28.31
N GLY A 205 -7.31 12.58 28.00
CA GLY A 205 -7.68 13.36 26.84
C GLY A 205 -8.60 12.55 25.92
N PRO A 206 -9.13 13.20 24.89
CA PRO A 206 -10.25 12.63 24.16
C PRO A 206 -9.91 11.35 23.41
N LEU A 207 -8.64 11.17 23.00
CA LEU A 207 -8.18 9.95 22.37
C LEU A 207 -8.15 8.76 23.35
N VAL A 208 -7.76 9.00 24.61
CA VAL A 208 -7.78 7.97 25.67
C VAL A 208 -9.21 7.58 25.96
N ASP A 209 -10.08 8.56 26.20
CA ASP A 209 -11.50 8.33 26.49
C ASP A 209 -12.15 7.50 25.36
N LEU A 210 -11.86 7.88 24.10
CA LEU A 210 -12.29 7.14 22.91
C LEU A 210 -11.76 5.71 22.82
N LEU A 211 -10.61 5.38 23.40
CA LEU A 211 -10.06 4.03 23.35
C LEU A 211 -10.52 3.18 24.54
N THR A 212 -10.67 3.80 25.72
CA THR A 212 -10.90 3.08 26.97
C THR A 212 -12.38 2.94 27.32
N ASP A 213 -13.24 3.88 26.95
CA ASP A 213 -14.67 3.84 27.29
C ASP A 213 -15.35 2.66 26.62
N ASP A 214 -16.06 1.77 27.31
CA ASP A 214 -16.73 0.63 26.66
C ASP A 214 -15.77 -0.31 25.88
N SER A 215 -14.54 -0.46 26.38
CA SER A 215 -13.48 -1.28 25.77
C SER A 215 -13.43 -2.72 26.26
N LYS A 216 -14.40 -3.14 27.08
CA LYS A 216 -14.48 -4.50 27.60
C LYS A 216 -14.76 -5.47 26.46
N GLY A 217 -14.02 -6.57 26.36
CA GLY A 217 -14.20 -7.54 25.26
C GLY A 217 -13.68 -7.10 23.90
N VAL A 218 -13.00 -5.95 23.79
CA VAL A 218 -12.47 -5.40 22.52
C VAL A 218 -11.10 -6.01 22.19
N ALA A 219 -11.00 -6.80 21.13
CA ALA A 219 -9.72 -7.36 20.68
C ALA A 219 -8.89 -6.34 19.89
N LEU A 220 -9.51 -5.43 19.16
CA LEU A 220 -8.80 -4.38 18.41
C LEU A 220 -9.51 -3.04 18.58
N ALA A 221 -8.75 -1.97 18.81
CA ALA A 221 -9.26 -0.60 18.85
C ALA A 221 -8.29 0.34 18.14
N ALA A 222 -8.77 1.13 17.19
CA ALA A 222 -8.00 2.17 16.53
C ALA A 222 -8.74 3.50 16.72
N ALA A 223 -8.06 4.52 17.22
CA ALA A 223 -8.62 5.86 17.32
C ALA A 223 -7.66 6.88 16.71
N VAL A 224 -8.22 7.92 16.11
CA VAL A 224 -7.47 9.00 15.47
C VAL A 224 -8.12 10.35 15.77
N GLU A 225 -7.28 11.37 15.95
CA GLU A 225 -7.66 12.78 16.03
C GLU A 225 -7.20 13.49 14.76
N VAL A 226 -8.15 13.94 13.94
CA VAL A 226 -7.92 14.37 12.56
C VAL A 226 -7.08 15.65 12.50
N GLU A 227 -7.26 16.57 13.44
CA GLU A 227 -6.47 17.81 13.49
C GLU A 227 -4.97 17.55 13.73
N SER A 228 -4.65 16.44 14.38
CA SER A 228 -3.29 16.04 14.75
C SER A 228 -2.61 15.22 13.63
N LEU A 229 -3.32 14.87 12.56
CA LEU A 229 -2.77 14.09 11.44
C LEU A 229 -1.86 14.93 10.53
N PRO A 230 -0.94 14.28 9.79
CA PRO A 230 -0.24 14.88 8.65
C PRO A 230 -1.19 15.62 7.69
N GLU A 231 -0.71 16.70 7.06
CA GLU A 231 -1.58 17.62 6.29
C GLU A 231 -2.33 16.94 5.14
N ASP A 232 -1.71 15.97 4.48
CA ASP A 232 -2.27 15.15 3.42
C ASP A 232 -3.49 14.35 3.93
N LEU A 233 -3.32 13.57 5.01
CA LEU A 233 -4.41 12.79 5.61
C LEU A 233 -5.50 13.69 6.21
N ARG A 234 -5.08 14.77 6.89
CA ARG A 234 -6.01 15.75 7.48
C ARG A 234 -6.89 16.37 6.42
N ARG A 235 -6.36 16.73 5.24
CA ARG A 235 -7.14 17.32 4.15
C ARG A 235 -8.21 16.37 3.61
N GLU A 236 -7.89 15.08 3.53
CA GLU A 236 -8.85 14.06 3.09
C GLU A 236 -9.98 13.87 4.11
N LEU A 237 -9.65 13.73 5.40
CA LEU A 237 -10.64 13.51 6.46
C LEU A 237 -11.44 14.77 6.82
N ALA A 238 -10.82 15.95 6.77
CA ALA A 238 -11.49 17.23 6.99
C ALA A 238 -12.56 17.49 5.92
N GLY A 239 -12.43 16.93 4.71
CA GLY A 239 -13.46 16.99 3.66
C GLY A 239 -14.81 16.37 4.09
N PHE A 240 -14.76 15.45 5.06
CA PHE A 240 -15.94 14.81 5.66
C PHE A 240 -16.41 15.51 6.96
N GLY A 241 -15.64 16.47 7.48
CA GLY A 241 -15.91 17.13 8.75
C GLY A 241 -15.89 16.18 9.95
N VAL A 242 -15.00 15.18 9.89
CA VAL A 242 -14.72 14.28 10.99
C VAL A 242 -13.55 14.87 11.79
N ASP A 243 -13.77 15.11 13.08
CA ASP A 243 -12.73 15.60 14.00
C ASP A 243 -11.99 14.42 14.63
N ARG A 244 -12.71 13.35 14.95
CA ARG A 244 -12.18 12.12 15.55
C ARG A 244 -12.88 10.89 14.98
N ALA A 245 -12.14 9.80 14.87
CA ALA A 245 -12.70 8.52 14.48
C ALA A 245 -12.19 7.40 15.39
N LEU A 246 -13.03 6.40 15.59
CA LEU A 246 -12.77 5.21 16.38
C LEU A 246 -13.28 3.99 15.62
N LEU A 247 -12.45 2.97 15.51
CA LEU A 247 -12.79 1.66 15.00
C LEU A 247 -12.50 0.64 16.08
N ARG A 248 -13.47 -0.18 16.44
CA ARG A 248 -13.33 -1.24 17.42
C ARG A 248 -13.79 -2.56 16.87
N TYR A 249 -13.16 -3.61 17.34
CA TYR A 249 -13.51 -4.97 17.02
C TYR A 249 -13.42 -5.83 18.30
N GLY A 250 -14.47 -6.58 18.61
CA GLY A 250 -14.52 -7.39 19.83
C GLY A 250 -15.67 -8.40 19.86
N ALA A 251 -16.01 -8.86 21.07
CA ALA A 251 -17.08 -9.84 21.29
C ALA A 251 -18.46 -9.40 20.75
N GLU A 252 -18.69 -8.08 20.66
CA GLU A 252 -19.94 -7.49 20.14
C GLU A 252 -19.92 -7.25 18.63
N GLY A 253 -18.76 -7.41 17.98
CA GLY A 253 -18.56 -7.19 16.56
C GLY A 253 -17.69 -5.99 16.24
N LEU A 254 -17.83 -5.47 15.02
CA LEU A 254 -17.15 -4.29 14.54
C LEU A 254 -18.00 -3.05 14.86
N ARG A 255 -17.41 -2.04 15.47
CA ARG A 255 -18.05 -0.74 15.74
C ARG A 255 -17.17 0.37 15.21
N ALA A 256 -17.67 1.16 14.28
CA ALA A 256 -17.03 2.38 13.81
C ALA A 256 -17.80 3.59 14.33
N VAL A 257 -17.09 4.57 14.86
CA VAL A 257 -17.63 5.81 15.40
C VAL A 257 -16.88 6.97 14.76
N ALA A 258 -17.61 7.91 14.17
CA ALA A 258 -17.09 9.17 13.70
C ALA A 258 -17.69 10.30 14.55
N MET A 259 -16.88 11.28 14.91
CA MET A 259 -17.31 12.44 15.70
C MET A 259 -16.94 13.72 14.95
N GLY A 260 -17.86 14.67 14.93
CA GLY A 260 -17.66 15.97 14.30
C GLY A 260 -18.83 16.92 14.57
N SER A 261 -18.96 17.97 13.75
CA SER A 261 -20.14 18.84 13.81
C SER A 261 -21.41 18.07 13.45
N GLU A 262 -22.56 18.46 13.99
CA GLU A 262 -23.85 17.81 13.66
C GLU A 262 -24.18 17.91 12.17
N GLU A 263 -23.82 19.02 11.52
CA GLU A 263 -23.96 19.21 10.08
C GLU A 263 -23.08 18.22 9.30
N SER A 264 -21.81 18.08 9.70
CA SER A 264 -20.86 17.14 9.10
C SER A 264 -21.33 15.70 9.25
N MET A 265 -21.81 15.31 10.43
CA MET A 265 -22.31 13.94 10.67
C MET A 265 -23.61 13.66 9.90
N THR A 266 -24.48 14.66 9.71
CA THR A 266 -25.67 14.54 8.86
C THR A 266 -25.28 14.31 7.41
N LYS A 267 -24.28 15.05 6.92
CA LYS A 267 -23.73 14.87 5.56
C LYS A 267 -23.10 13.47 5.41
N LEU A 268 -22.32 13.03 6.39
CA LEU A 268 -21.66 11.73 6.40
C LEU A 268 -22.67 10.57 6.46
N GLU A 269 -23.72 10.69 7.28
CA GLU A 269 -24.84 9.74 7.34
C GLU A 269 -25.52 9.59 5.97
N GLY A 270 -25.78 10.72 5.29
CA GLY A 270 -26.32 10.75 3.94
C GLY A 270 -25.40 10.08 2.92
N MET A 271 -24.10 10.31 3.01
CA MET A 271 -23.09 9.67 2.14
C MET A 271 -23.05 8.16 2.37
N VAL A 272 -23.00 7.69 3.62
CA VAL A 272 -22.97 6.25 3.95
C VAL A 272 -24.27 5.58 3.48
N THR A 273 -25.43 6.17 3.77
CA THR A 273 -26.73 5.64 3.35
C THR A 273 -26.88 5.62 1.83
N GLY A 274 -26.43 6.68 1.16
CA GLY A 274 -26.39 6.79 -0.29
C GLY A 274 -25.48 5.72 -0.91
N GLY A 275 -24.28 5.54 -0.37
CA GLY A 275 -23.31 4.52 -0.80
C GLY A 275 -23.85 3.09 -0.64
N LEU A 276 -24.46 2.77 0.50
CA LEU A 276 -25.10 1.47 0.72
C LEU A 276 -26.28 1.24 -0.24
N THR A 277 -27.04 2.29 -0.55
CA THR A 277 -28.13 2.21 -1.52
C THR A 277 -27.60 1.97 -2.94
N ALA A 278 -26.55 2.69 -3.34
CA ALA A 278 -25.88 2.50 -4.63
C ALA A 278 -25.32 1.08 -4.75
N LEU A 279 -24.60 0.58 -3.74
CA LEU A 279 -24.08 -0.79 -3.69
C LEU A 279 -25.20 -1.83 -3.87
N THR A 280 -26.32 -1.69 -3.15
CA THR A 280 -27.45 -2.61 -3.32
C THR A 280 -28.06 -2.52 -4.71
N SER A 281 -28.12 -1.32 -5.30
CA SER A 281 -28.71 -1.11 -6.63
C SER A 281 -27.82 -1.70 -7.73
N GLU A 282 -26.51 -1.53 -7.60
CA GLU A 282 -25.53 -2.11 -8.52
C GLU A 282 -25.52 -3.64 -8.43
N ALA A 283 -25.49 -4.21 -7.22
CA ALA A 283 -25.56 -5.66 -7.05
C ALA A 283 -26.87 -6.26 -7.64
N GLU A 284 -28.01 -5.56 -7.53
CA GLU A 284 -29.25 -5.94 -8.19
C GLU A 284 -29.17 -5.85 -9.72
N ASN A 285 -28.51 -4.83 -10.26
CA ASN A 285 -28.30 -4.68 -11.70
C ASN A 285 -27.36 -5.76 -12.25
N THR A 286 -26.25 -6.05 -11.56
CA THR A 286 -25.33 -7.16 -11.90
C THR A 286 -26.05 -8.50 -11.85
N LYS A 287 -26.87 -8.75 -10.82
CA LYS A 287 -27.73 -9.93 -10.77
C LYS A 287 -28.65 -10.02 -11.97
N ARG A 288 -29.31 -8.93 -12.37
CA ARG A 288 -30.21 -8.92 -13.54
C ARG A 288 -29.46 -9.26 -14.83
N GLN A 289 -28.31 -8.61 -15.06
CA GLN A 289 -27.47 -8.87 -16.24
C GLN A 289 -26.94 -10.31 -16.26
N ALA A 290 -26.48 -10.82 -15.12
CA ALA A 290 -25.97 -12.19 -15.01
C ALA A 290 -27.06 -13.25 -15.25
N LEU A 291 -28.31 -12.97 -14.89
CA LEU A 291 -29.46 -13.85 -15.14
C LEU A 291 -29.92 -13.84 -16.61
N GLU A 292 -29.55 -12.84 -17.39
CA GLU A 292 -29.79 -12.80 -18.85
C GLU A 292 -28.72 -13.59 -19.64
N GLY A 293 -27.60 -13.94 -19.02
CA GLY A 293 -26.52 -14.74 -19.62
C GLY A 293 -26.66 -16.25 -19.41
N ASP A 294 -25.99 -17.03 -20.25
CA ASP A 294 -26.00 -18.52 -20.17
C ASP A 294 -25.03 -19.10 -19.11
N ASP A 295 -24.20 -18.26 -18.46
CA ASP A 295 -23.22 -18.72 -17.47
C ASP A 295 -23.84 -18.87 -16.07
N THR A 296 -24.17 -20.12 -15.73
CA THR A 296 -24.72 -20.51 -14.44
C THR A 296 -23.84 -20.14 -13.23
N ILE A 297 -22.51 -20.14 -13.36
CA ILE A 297 -21.61 -19.83 -12.24
C ILE A 297 -21.67 -18.33 -11.94
N THR A 298 -21.58 -17.52 -12.99
CA THR A 298 -21.72 -16.06 -12.88
C THR A 298 -23.10 -15.66 -12.34
N GLY A 299 -24.17 -16.30 -12.82
CA GLY A 299 -25.53 -16.11 -12.30
C GLY A 299 -25.66 -16.40 -10.80
N ALA A 300 -25.13 -17.54 -10.34
CA ALA A 300 -25.15 -17.91 -8.94
C ALA A 300 -24.36 -16.93 -8.04
N GLY A 301 -23.17 -16.51 -8.49
CA GLY A 301 -22.35 -15.52 -7.78
C GLY A 301 -23.04 -14.17 -7.67
N ALA A 302 -23.68 -13.70 -8.74
CA ALA A 302 -24.39 -12.42 -8.74
C ALA A 302 -25.65 -12.43 -7.85
N ILE A 303 -26.38 -13.55 -7.79
CA ILE A 303 -27.48 -13.73 -6.83
C ILE A 303 -26.95 -13.62 -5.40
N TYR A 304 -25.89 -14.36 -5.07
CA TYR A 304 -25.30 -14.34 -3.72
C TYR A 304 -24.81 -12.94 -3.34
N ALA A 305 -24.15 -12.22 -4.26
CA ALA A 305 -23.68 -10.86 -4.04
C ALA A 305 -24.83 -9.88 -3.76
N SER A 306 -25.92 -9.95 -4.52
CA SER A 306 -27.13 -9.13 -4.31
C SER A 306 -27.76 -9.37 -2.93
N TYR A 307 -27.94 -10.63 -2.51
CA TYR A 307 -28.46 -10.94 -1.16
C TYR A 307 -27.51 -10.49 -0.05
N SER A 308 -26.20 -10.65 -0.25
CA SER A 308 -25.18 -10.20 0.70
C SER A 308 -25.18 -8.68 0.85
N ALA A 309 -25.29 -7.92 -0.25
CA ALA A 309 -25.42 -6.47 -0.23
C ALA A 309 -26.68 -6.00 0.50
N GLN A 310 -27.83 -6.66 0.27
CA GLN A 310 -29.07 -6.36 0.98
C GLN A 310 -28.97 -6.66 2.48
N ARG A 311 -28.36 -7.79 2.87
CA ARG A 311 -28.12 -8.14 4.27
C ARG A 311 -27.21 -7.11 4.92
N LEU A 312 -26.12 -6.74 4.24
CA LEU A 312 -25.19 -5.74 4.70
C LEU A 312 -25.89 -4.39 4.94
N ARG A 313 -26.69 -3.90 3.99
CA ARG A 313 -27.45 -2.65 4.16
C ARG A 313 -28.39 -2.67 5.39
N LYS A 314 -28.97 -3.83 5.71
CA LYS A 314 -29.82 -3.99 6.91
C LYS A 314 -29.01 -4.00 8.21
N LEU A 315 -27.75 -4.45 8.15
CA LEU A 315 -26.85 -4.48 9.31
C LEU A 315 -26.15 -3.12 9.51
N LEU A 316 -25.73 -2.47 8.42
CA LEU A 316 -25.06 -1.18 8.39
C LEU A 316 -26.04 -0.01 8.39
N VAL A 317 -26.89 0.07 9.40
CA VAL A 317 -27.72 1.26 9.59
C VAL A 317 -26.94 2.27 10.43
N PRO A 318 -26.49 3.41 9.87
CA PRO A 318 -25.86 4.44 10.68
C PRO A 318 -26.82 4.94 11.76
N LYS A 319 -26.33 5.07 12.98
CA LYS A 319 -27.05 5.69 14.11
C LYS A 319 -26.36 7.02 14.41
N ARG A 320 -27.08 8.13 14.25
CA ARG A 320 -26.57 9.46 14.57
C ARG A 320 -27.17 9.97 15.87
N GLU A 321 -26.31 10.44 16.77
CA GLU A 321 -26.68 11.06 18.04
C GLU A 321 -25.88 12.35 18.21
N GLY A 322 -26.51 13.50 17.88
CA GLY A 322 -25.84 14.80 17.84
C GLY A 322 -24.66 14.82 16.87
N GLY A 323 -23.47 15.14 17.39
CA GLY A 323 -22.20 15.17 16.66
C GLY A 323 -21.50 13.81 16.52
N THR A 324 -22.19 12.70 16.79
CA THR A 324 -21.62 11.35 16.69
C THR A 324 -22.39 10.50 15.69
N LEU A 325 -21.67 9.82 14.78
CA LEU A 325 -22.20 8.82 13.86
C LEU A 325 -21.61 7.46 14.20
N THR A 326 -22.46 6.49 14.52
CA THR A 326 -22.05 5.12 14.88
C THR A 326 -22.53 4.13 13.83
N LEU A 327 -21.64 3.22 13.42
CA LEU A 327 -21.92 2.06 12.59
C LEU A 327 -21.55 0.80 13.37
N GLU A 328 -22.50 -0.12 13.53
CA GLU A 328 -22.30 -1.39 14.23
C GLU A 328 -22.53 -2.53 13.24
N LEU A 329 -21.55 -3.42 13.11
CA LEU A 329 -21.72 -4.70 12.44
C LEU A 329 -21.55 -5.80 13.49
N PRO A 330 -22.61 -6.56 13.82
CA PRO A 330 -22.53 -7.68 14.74
C PRO A 330 -21.83 -8.87 14.06
N ILE A 331 -20.54 -8.75 13.78
CA ILE A 331 -19.70 -9.78 13.15
C ILE A 331 -19.02 -10.56 14.26
N ARG A 332 -19.42 -11.81 14.46
CA ARG A 332 -18.63 -12.77 15.24
C ARG A 332 -17.65 -13.42 14.27
N LEU A 333 -16.33 -13.26 14.48
CA LEU A 333 -15.27 -13.80 13.59
C LEU A 333 -15.34 -15.32 13.39
N GLN A 334 -16.12 -16.03 14.20
CA GLN A 334 -16.39 -17.46 14.01
C GLN A 334 -17.27 -17.76 12.79
N ASP A 335 -17.82 -16.76 12.10
CA ASP A 335 -18.52 -16.95 10.83
C ASP A 335 -17.58 -16.63 9.65
N PRO A 336 -16.90 -17.65 9.08
CA PRO A 336 -15.97 -17.46 7.96
C PRO A 336 -16.66 -16.86 6.73
N THR A 337 -17.97 -17.06 6.56
CA THR A 337 -18.72 -16.50 5.42
C THR A 337 -18.84 -14.98 5.49
N LEU A 338 -18.99 -14.44 6.70
CA LEU A 338 -19.14 -13.01 6.93
C LEU A 338 -17.79 -12.30 6.88
N LEU A 339 -16.72 -12.96 7.35
CA LEU A 339 -15.36 -12.45 7.22
C LEU A 339 -14.96 -12.33 5.74
N ALA A 340 -15.22 -13.36 4.93
CA ALA A 340 -14.97 -13.32 3.50
C ALA A 340 -15.78 -12.19 2.82
N ALA A 341 -17.03 -11.96 3.24
CA ALA A 341 -17.85 -10.87 2.71
C ALA A 341 -17.30 -9.48 3.09
N VAL A 342 -16.93 -9.26 4.35
CA VAL A 342 -16.39 -7.97 4.82
C VAL A 342 -14.99 -7.72 4.25
N ALA A 343 -14.14 -8.73 4.18
CA ALA A 343 -12.84 -8.63 3.51
C ALA A 343 -13.03 -8.32 2.01
N GLY A 344 -14.00 -8.97 1.34
CA GLY A 344 -14.33 -8.71 -0.06
C GLY A 344 -14.82 -7.28 -0.31
N ILE A 345 -15.67 -6.74 0.57
CA ILE A 345 -16.17 -5.35 0.47
C ILE A 345 -15.07 -4.34 0.84
N GLY A 346 -14.31 -4.62 1.90
CA GLY A 346 -13.16 -3.82 2.31
C GLY A 346 -12.14 -3.73 1.18
N ALA A 347 -11.85 -4.84 0.51
CA ALA A 347 -11.04 -4.87 -0.70
C ALA A 347 -11.68 -4.06 -1.83
N ALA A 348 -12.99 -4.24 -2.12
CA ALA A 348 -13.66 -3.50 -3.19
C ALA A 348 -13.64 -1.97 -3.00
N ILE A 349 -13.67 -1.48 -1.76
CA ILE A 349 -13.63 -0.03 -1.45
C ILE A 349 -12.18 0.47 -1.34
N ALA A 350 -11.30 -0.29 -0.69
CA ALA A 350 -9.93 0.12 -0.45
C ALA A 350 -9.05 0.00 -1.69
N VAL A 351 -9.30 -0.98 -2.57
CA VAL A 351 -8.47 -1.21 -3.77
C VAL A 351 -8.49 0.01 -4.70
N PRO A 352 -9.62 0.62 -5.09
CA PRO A 352 -9.59 1.81 -5.94
C PRO A 352 -8.84 2.99 -5.32
N ALA A 353 -9.02 3.22 -4.01
CA ALA A 353 -8.33 4.30 -3.30
C ALA A 353 -6.83 4.04 -3.17
N LEU A 354 -6.44 2.81 -2.83
CA LEU A 354 -5.06 2.36 -2.76
C LEU A 354 -4.39 2.42 -4.14
N THR A 355 -5.06 1.94 -5.19
CA THR A 355 -4.56 2.01 -6.57
C THR A 355 -4.32 3.46 -6.98
N LYS A 356 -5.27 4.36 -6.69
CA LYS A 356 -5.09 5.81 -6.96
C LYS A 356 -3.92 6.41 -6.19
N TYR A 357 -3.76 6.04 -4.92
CA TYR A 357 -2.63 6.46 -4.10
C TYR A 357 -1.30 5.94 -4.67
N MET A 358 -1.23 4.65 -5.02
CA MET A 358 -0.07 4.05 -5.63
C MET A 358 0.27 4.72 -6.96
N ARG A 359 -0.71 5.00 -7.84
CA ARG A 359 -0.47 5.76 -9.08
C ARG A 359 0.13 7.14 -8.79
N ARG A 360 -0.44 7.90 -7.86
CA ARG A 360 0.12 9.20 -7.43
C ARG A 360 1.54 9.10 -6.87
N SER A 361 1.87 8.01 -6.18
CA SER A 361 3.24 7.80 -5.71
C SER A 361 4.21 7.63 -6.89
N LYS A 362 3.80 6.91 -7.94
CA LYS A 362 4.60 6.71 -9.17
C LYS A 362 4.86 8.04 -9.89
N THR A 363 3.90 8.96 -9.93
CA THR A 363 4.06 10.25 -10.66
C THR A 363 5.15 11.16 -10.09
N SER A 364 5.55 10.96 -8.84
CA SER A 364 6.68 11.69 -8.24
C SER A 364 8.00 11.45 -9.00
N GLU A 365 8.17 10.26 -9.58
CA GLU A 365 9.34 9.88 -10.37
C GLU A 365 9.48 10.77 -11.61
N ALA A 366 8.42 10.95 -12.40
CA ALA A 366 8.44 11.79 -13.60
C ALA A 366 8.89 13.22 -13.29
N ARG A 367 8.36 13.81 -12.22
CA ARG A 367 8.72 15.17 -11.79
C ARG A 367 10.21 15.29 -11.45
N VAL A 368 10.74 14.34 -10.69
CA VAL A 368 12.15 14.33 -10.27
C VAL A 368 13.07 14.13 -11.48
N GLN A 369 12.74 13.21 -12.39
CA GLN A 369 13.60 12.90 -13.53
C GLN A 369 13.57 14.01 -14.59
N ILE A 370 12.41 14.65 -14.83
CA ILE A 370 12.33 15.85 -15.69
C ILE A 370 13.13 17.02 -15.11
N ALA A 371 13.10 17.23 -13.79
CA ALA A 371 13.93 18.24 -13.15
C ALA A 371 15.42 17.95 -13.36
N LYS A 372 15.87 16.71 -13.19
CA LYS A 372 17.26 16.30 -13.47
C LYS A 372 17.66 16.54 -14.92
N MET A 373 16.80 16.20 -15.90
CA MET A 373 17.08 16.48 -17.32
C MET A 373 17.20 17.98 -17.59
N PHE A 374 16.36 18.81 -16.96
CA PHE A 374 16.42 20.26 -17.08
C PHE A 374 17.74 20.82 -16.50
N ASP A 375 18.10 20.40 -15.28
CA ASP A 375 19.32 20.85 -14.61
C ASP A 375 20.57 20.40 -15.39
N ALA A 376 20.55 19.19 -15.93
CA ALA A 376 21.61 18.66 -16.79
C ALA A 376 21.73 19.43 -18.11
N ALA A 377 20.61 19.74 -18.78
CA ALA A 377 20.61 20.54 -20.00
C ALA A 377 21.16 21.94 -19.76
N SER A 378 20.81 22.53 -18.60
CA SER A 378 21.35 23.82 -18.18
C SER A 378 22.85 23.76 -17.92
N ALA A 379 23.31 22.75 -17.19
CA ALA A 379 24.74 22.54 -16.95
C ALA A 379 25.50 22.36 -18.27
N TYR A 380 25.00 21.49 -19.15
CA TYR A 380 25.60 21.25 -20.46
C TYR A 380 25.66 22.52 -21.31
N PHE A 381 24.58 23.31 -21.36
CA PHE A 381 24.59 24.55 -22.14
C PHE A 381 25.65 25.54 -21.63
N ASN A 382 25.88 25.62 -20.32
CA ASN A 382 26.88 26.54 -19.75
C ASN A 382 28.33 26.06 -19.90
N GLU A 383 28.55 24.80 -20.28
CA GLU A 383 29.87 24.26 -20.59
C GLU A 383 30.30 24.62 -22.02
N GLU A 384 31.61 24.81 -22.24
CA GLU A 384 32.16 25.08 -23.56
C GLU A 384 32.35 23.76 -24.33
N HIS A 385 31.58 23.58 -25.41
CA HIS A 385 31.63 22.37 -26.24
C HIS A 385 32.31 22.64 -27.58
N VAL A 386 33.56 22.21 -27.73
CA VAL A 386 34.28 22.33 -28.99
C VAL A 386 33.95 21.17 -29.95
N SER A 387 33.35 21.49 -31.08
CA SER A 387 33.11 20.52 -32.16
C SER A 387 34.44 20.00 -32.72
N ARG A 388 34.62 18.67 -32.74
CA ARG A 388 35.81 18.04 -33.31
C ARG A 388 35.92 18.37 -34.81
N GLY A 389 37.01 19.02 -35.21
CA GLY A 389 37.35 19.22 -36.63
C GLY A 389 37.03 20.61 -37.21
N ALA A 390 36.61 21.59 -36.39
CA ALA A 390 36.53 22.98 -36.83
C ALA A 390 37.93 23.58 -37.01
N ILE A 391 38.61 23.24 -38.11
CA ILE A 391 39.85 23.92 -38.53
C ILE A 391 39.42 25.14 -39.33
N ALA A 392 39.37 26.30 -38.68
CA ALA A 392 39.22 27.56 -39.39
C ALA A 392 40.53 27.90 -40.10
N ILE A 393 40.51 28.07 -41.43
CA ILE A 393 41.61 28.70 -42.15
C ILE A 393 41.60 30.17 -41.72
N LEU A 394 42.66 30.62 -41.06
CA LEU A 394 42.83 32.02 -40.68
C LEU A 394 42.77 32.88 -41.95
N GLY A 395 41.67 33.60 -42.14
CA GLY A 395 41.59 34.69 -43.11
C GLY A 395 42.59 35.79 -42.76
N GLY A 396 43.01 36.59 -43.74
CA GLY A 396 44.13 37.55 -43.69
C GLY A 396 44.11 38.65 -42.61
N GLU A 397 43.19 38.62 -41.65
CA GLU A 397 43.09 39.55 -40.53
C GLU A 397 43.30 38.90 -39.15
N GLY A 398 43.56 37.58 -39.09
CA GLY A 398 43.94 36.91 -37.83
C GLY A 398 42.85 36.86 -36.74
N ALA A 399 41.61 37.24 -37.06
CA ALA A 399 40.48 37.07 -36.16
C ALA A 399 40.12 35.58 -36.06
N LEU A 400 40.30 35.00 -34.87
CA LEU A 400 39.75 33.68 -34.55
C LEU A 400 38.22 33.80 -34.63
N PRO A 401 37.52 32.93 -35.39
CA PRO A 401 36.07 32.90 -35.32
C PRO A 401 35.63 32.61 -33.89
N VAL A 402 34.53 33.28 -33.54
CA VAL A 402 33.74 33.26 -32.31
C VAL A 402 33.84 31.91 -31.57
N THR A 403 33.95 31.98 -30.23
CA THR A 403 33.83 30.86 -29.28
C THR A 403 32.82 29.83 -29.74
N ALA A 404 33.10 28.54 -29.48
CA ALA A 404 32.20 27.47 -29.89
C ALA A 404 30.78 27.77 -29.36
N PRO A 405 29.74 27.74 -30.22
CA PRO A 405 28.41 28.16 -29.81
C PRO A 405 27.87 27.23 -28.72
N HIS A 406 27.32 27.82 -27.66
CA HIS A 406 26.61 27.10 -26.61
C HIS A 406 25.35 26.46 -27.20
N GLN A 407 25.12 25.19 -26.87
CA GLN A 407 24.06 24.39 -27.46
C GLN A 407 23.62 23.30 -26.48
N CYS A 408 22.39 22.81 -26.60
CA CYS A 408 21.96 21.63 -25.86
C CYS A 408 22.60 20.35 -26.40
N PRO A 409 22.61 19.27 -25.59
CA PRO A 409 22.99 17.94 -26.05
C PRO A 409 22.25 17.57 -27.33
N ASN A 410 22.99 17.14 -28.34
CA ASN A 410 22.47 16.84 -29.67
C ASN A 410 23.28 15.71 -30.32
N ASP A 411 22.78 15.20 -31.44
CA ASP A 411 23.41 14.14 -32.23
C ASP A 411 24.05 14.68 -33.53
N SER A 412 24.62 15.89 -33.48
CA SER A 412 25.11 16.68 -34.63
C SER A 412 24.02 17.27 -35.52
N ARG A 413 22.73 17.09 -35.18
CA ARG A 413 21.62 17.82 -35.83
C ARG A 413 21.23 19.04 -35.01
N GLU A 414 20.86 20.12 -35.70
CA GLU A 414 20.37 21.34 -35.04
C GLU A 414 19.02 21.11 -34.33
N VAL A 415 18.14 20.29 -34.93
CA VAL A 415 16.83 19.95 -34.37
C VAL A 415 16.68 18.44 -34.31
N GLY A 416 16.22 17.92 -33.19
CA GLY A 416 16.02 16.49 -33.03
C GLY A 416 15.40 16.08 -31.70
N SER A 417 15.43 14.77 -31.47
CA SER A 417 14.95 14.10 -30.28
C SER A 417 15.91 12.95 -29.96
N ALA A 418 16.14 12.69 -28.67
CA ALA A 418 16.93 11.56 -28.22
C ALA A 418 16.22 10.24 -28.56
N GLY A 419 14.91 10.29 -28.82
CA GLY A 419 14.04 9.15 -28.99
C GLY A 419 13.50 8.69 -27.65
N ILE A 420 12.23 8.30 -27.63
CA ILE A 420 11.56 7.80 -26.42
C ILE A 420 12.32 6.57 -25.92
N THR A 421 12.86 6.67 -24.70
CA THR A 421 13.73 5.67 -24.09
C THR A 421 13.21 5.28 -22.69
N PRO A 422 12.93 3.99 -22.43
CA PRO A 422 12.82 2.93 -23.44
C PRO A 422 11.71 3.24 -24.46
N PRO A 423 11.67 2.59 -25.64
CA PRO A 423 10.60 2.79 -26.61
C PRO A 423 9.24 2.46 -26.01
N LEU A 424 8.18 3.17 -26.43
CA LEU A 424 6.80 2.91 -25.99
C LEU A 424 6.30 1.48 -26.33
N SER A 425 7.00 0.75 -27.19
CA SER A 425 6.71 -0.66 -27.46
C SER A 425 7.10 -1.60 -26.31
N VAL A 426 7.89 -1.14 -25.35
CA VAL A 426 8.22 -1.88 -24.13
C VAL A 426 7.10 -1.63 -23.13
N ASN A 427 6.29 -2.65 -22.83
CA ASN A 427 5.28 -2.49 -21.79
C ASN A 427 5.94 -2.58 -20.41
N CYS A 428 6.09 -1.44 -19.72
CA CYS A 428 6.66 -1.40 -18.37
C CYS A 428 5.82 -2.22 -17.36
N ASN A 429 4.50 -2.37 -17.57
CA ASN A 429 3.62 -3.08 -16.64
C ASN A 429 3.89 -4.58 -16.59
N GLU A 430 4.47 -5.15 -17.65
CA GLU A 430 4.84 -6.57 -17.68
C GLU A 430 6.19 -6.85 -17.00
N GLY A 431 6.98 -5.81 -16.69
CA GLY A 431 8.26 -5.95 -16.02
C GLY A 431 8.14 -6.19 -14.51
N PRO A 432 9.20 -6.72 -13.85
CA PRO A 432 9.21 -6.94 -12.40
C PRO A 432 8.78 -5.70 -11.60
N GLY A 433 7.67 -5.81 -10.87
CA GLY A 433 7.11 -4.72 -10.07
C GLY A 433 6.33 -3.67 -10.87
N GLY A 434 5.93 -3.99 -12.11
CA GLY A 434 5.25 -3.07 -13.03
C GLY A 434 6.15 -1.91 -13.44
N ARG A 435 7.41 -2.22 -13.75
CA ARG A 435 8.48 -1.27 -14.06
C ARG A 435 9.19 -1.66 -15.34
N CYS A 436 9.64 -0.65 -16.08
CA CYS A 436 10.64 -0.81 -17.12
C CYS A 436 11.99 -1.11 -16.46
N VAL A 437 12.59 -2.26 -16.79
CA VAL A 437 13.84 -2.72 -16.17
C VAL A 437 14.99 -2.64 -17.18
N PRO A 438 16.00 -1.80 -16.92
CA PRO A 438 17.18 -1.75 -17.78
C PRO A 438 18.07 -2.97 -17.50
N VAL A 439 18.53 -3.66 -18.55
CA VAL A 439 19.42 -4.81 -18.44
C VAL A 439 20.72 -4.61 -19.23
N ALA A 440 21.80 -5.22 -18.73
CA ALA A 440 23.07 -5.27 -19.45
C ALA A 440 22.97 -6.37 -20.53
N GLY A 441 22.82 -5.96 -21.78
CA GLY A 441 22.75 -6.86 -22.94
C GLY A 441 21.35 -7.02 -23.51
N THR A 442 21.06 -8.19 -24.07
CA THR A 442 19.79 -8.46 -24.75
C THR A 442 18.66 -8.70 -23.72
N PRO A 443 17.54 -7.96 -23.81
CA PRO A 443 16.36 -8.22 -22.97
C PRO A 443 15.86 -9.66 -23.13
N THR A 444 15.58 -10.32 -22.01
CA THR A 444 15.11 -11.71 -21.98
C THR A 444 13.72 -11.86 -21.38
N GLY A 445 13.32 -10.93 -20.52
CA GLY A 445 12.02 -10.85 -19.88
C GLY A 445 11.12 -9.76 -20.48
N PRO A 446 9.82 -9.83 -20.19
CA PRO A 446 8.89 -8.75 -20.52
C PRO A 446 9.20 -7.50 -19.69
N GLY A 447 8.92 -6.31 -20.24
CA GLY A 447 9.26 -5.02 -19.62
C GLY A 447 10.77 -4.72 -19.48
N GLU A 448 11.64 -5.62 -19.93
CA GLU A 448 13.09 -5.38 -19.97
C GLU A 448 13.51 -4.64 -21.25
N TYR A 449 14.54 -3.81 -21.15
CA TYR A 449 15.15 -3.16 -22.30
C TYR A 449 16.66 -3.01 -22.14
N SER A 450 17.38 -2.85 -23.27
CA SER A 450 18.84 -2.72 -23.24
C SER A 450 19.26 -1.39 -22.63
N MET A 451 20.11 -1.42 -21.61
CA MET A 451 20.76 -0.22 -21.04
C MET A 451 21.51 0.60 -22.11
N SER A 452 21.95 -0.05 -23.19
CA SER A 452 22.67 0.60 -24.29
C SER A 452 21.87 1.69 -25.00
N LEU A 453 20.54 1.69 -24.87
CA LEU A 453 19.70 2.77 -25.40
C LEU A 453 20.02 4.13 -24.76
N TRP A 454 20.49 4.14 -23.50
CA TRP A 454 21.00 5.33 -22.84
C TRP A 454 22.46 5.60 -23.24
N THR A 455 23.33 4.61 -23.05
CA THR A 455 24.79 4.81 -23.13
C THR A 455 25.32 4.97 -24.55
N ASP A 456 24.60 4.48 -25.57
CA ASP A 456 25.03 4.63 -26.97
C ASP A 456 24.43 5.89 -27.60
N ASN A 457 23.57 6.61 -26.88
CA ASN A 457 22.90 7.81 -27.36
C ASN A 457 23.70 9.07 -26.94
N PRO A 458 24.19 9.88 -27.90
CA PRO A 458 25.00 11.05 -27.58
C PRO A 458 24.25 12.11 -26.77
N VAL A 459 22.92 12.19 -26.90
CA VAL A 459 22.08 13.17 -26.19
C VAL A 459 21.94 12.78 -24.72
N TRP A 460 21.61 11.52 -24.44
CA TRP A 460 21.52 11.00 -23.07
C TRP A 460 22.88 11.06 -22.35
N ASN A 461 23.95 10.71 -23.04
CA ASN A 461 25.31 10.87 -22.53
C ASN A 461 25.65 12.34 -22.23
N GLY A 462 25.28 13.27 -23.12
CA GLY A 462 25.50 14.70 -22.91
C GLY A 462 24.73 15.24 -21.69
N LEU A 463 23.55 14.70 -21.42
CA LEU A 463 22.78 15.01 -20.21
C LEU A 463 23.29 14.29 -18.96
N ASN A 464 24.23 13.34 -19.10
CA ASN A 464 24.58 12.40 -18.04
C ASN A 464 23.32 11.79 -17.39
N PHE A 465 22.34 11.46 -18.22
CA PHE A 465 21.03 10.96 -17.79
C PHE A 465 20.85 9.51 -18.25
N GLN A 466 20.63 8.63 -17.28
CA GLN A 466 20.32 7.22 -17.51
C GLN A 466 19.49 6.66 -16.36
N MET A 467 18.72 5.62 -16.65
CA MET A 467 17.99 4.87 -15.63
C MET A 467 18.72 3.58 -15.32
N GLU A 468 19.26 3.46 -14.10
CA GLU A 468 20.01 2.27 -13.65
C GLU A 468 19.14 1.24 -12.94
N GLN A 469 17.94 1.64 -12.51
CA GLN A 469 16.99 0.83 -11.75
C GLN A 469 15.64 0.78 -12.45
N GLY A 470 14.76 -0.11 -12.00
CA GLY A 470 13.38 -0.19 -12.50
C GLY A 470 12.61 1.11 -12.25
N HIS A 471 11.91 1.60 -13.28
CA HIS A 471 11.23 2.90 -13.35
C HIS A 471 9.88 2.78 -14.07
N TYR A 472 9.02 3.80 -13.94
CA TYR A 472 7.63 3.77 -14.42
C TYR A 472 7.40 4.53 -15.73
N PHE A 473 8.36 5.36 -16.16
CA PHE A 473 8.18 6.26 -17.30
C PHE A 473 9.17 6.01 -18.44
N HIS A 474 8.72 6.28 -19.65
CA HIS A 474 9.55 6.45 -20.83
C HIS A 474 9.94 7.92 -20.96
N TYR A 475 11.18 8.23 -21.31
CA TYR A 475 11.66 9.60 -21.38
C TYR A 475 12.04 10.01 -22.81
N ASP A 476 11.79 11.27 -23.16
CA ASP A 476 12.29 11.88 -24.39
C ASP A 476 12.89 13.25 -24.08
N PHE A 477 13.91 13.61 -24.85
CA PHE A 477 14.55 14.92 -24.79
C PHE A 477 14.64 15.47 -26.22
N GLN A 478 13.88 16.53 -26.47
CA GLN A 478 13.83 17.20 -27.77
C GLN A 478 14.64 18.49 -27.69
N TRP A 479 15.32 18.84 -28.78
CA TRP A 479 16.13 20.05 -28.85
C TRP A 479 15.98 20.79 -30.17
N ASN A 480 16.30 22.07 -30.14
CA ASN A 480 16.44 22.97 -31.27
C ASN A 480 17.55 23.99 -30.95
N ASN A 481 18.70 23.84 -31.60
CA ASN A 481 19.90 24.63 -31.37
C ASN A 481 20.11 25.67 -32.48
N GLY A 482 20.39 26.91 -32.09
CA GLY A 482 20.91 27.95 -32.97
C GLY A 482 22.43 27.91 -33.03
N THR A 483 22.98 27.86 -34.24
CA THR A 483 24.43 27.68 -34.50
C THR A 483 25.21 28.99 -34.68
N THR A 484 24.58 30.14 -34.38
CA THR A 484 25.19 31.47 -34.58
C THR A 484 25.39 32.23 -33.26
N GLY A 485 26.37 33.14 -33.24
CA GLY A 485 26.65 34.01 -32.10
C GLY A 485 27.14 33.23 -30.87
N PHE A 486 26.59 33.58 -29.70
CA PHE A 486 26.82 32.84 -28.44
C PHE A 486 26.23 31.42 -28.48
N GLY A 487 25.28 31.17 -29.39
CA GLY A 487 24.47 29.96 -29.43
C GLY A 487 23.14 30.15 -28.70
N SER A 488 22.13 29.41 -29.14
CA SER A 488 20.84 29.33 -28.45
C SER A 488 20.36 27.89 -28.43
N CYS A 489 19.58 27.55 -27.43
CA CYS A 489 18.92 26.25 -27.35
C CYS A 489 17.47 26.41 -26.91
N GLN A 490 16.56 25.68 -27.54
CA GLN A 490 15.25 25.36 -26.97
C GLN A 490 15.18 23.85 -26.78
N PHE A 491 14.65 23.41 -25.65
CA PHE A 491 14.52 21.99 -25.36
C PHE A 491 13.22 21.65 -24.64
N THR A 492 12.81 20.39 -24.78
CA THR A 492 11.62 19.84 -24.15
C THR A 492 11.98 18.49 -23.54
N ALA A 493 11.87 18.38 -22.22
CA ALA A 493 12.02 17.13 -21.49
C ALA A 493 10.65 16.52 -21.22
N GLN A 494 10.44 15.27 -21.62
CA GLN A 494 9.16 14.58 -21.54
C GLN A 494 9.27 13.27 -20.77
N ALA A 495 8.18 12.88 -20.10
CA ALA A 495 8.01 11.56 -19.50
C ALA A 495 6.60 11.02 -19.81
N PHE A 496 6.52 9.76 -20.22
CA PHE A 496 5.28 9.06 -20.60
C PHE A 496 5.14 7.80 -19.75
N GLY A 497 4.02 7.61 -19.06
CA GLY A 497 3.81 6.41 -18.24
C GLY A 497 2.39 5.88 -18.41
N ASP A 498 2.27 4.60 -18.76
CA ASP A 498 1.00 3.88 -18.71
C ASP A 498 0.89 3.25 -17.31
N LEU A 499 0.20 3.95 -16.39
CA LEU A 499 0.24 3.59 -14.97
C LEU A 499 -0.77 2.50 -14.60
N ASP A 500 -1.64 2.11 -15.55
CA ASP A 500 -2.70 1.13 -15.35
C ASP A 500 -2.93 0.08 -16.45
N ASP A 501 -2.03 0.04 -17.42
CA ASP A 501 -1.93 -0.99 -18.47
C ASP A 501 -3.09 -0.96 -19.47
N ASP A 502 -3.64 0.23 -19.74
CA ASP A 502 -4.73 0.42 -20.71
C ASP A 502 -4.25 0.94 -22.09
N GLY A 503 -2.95 1.23 -22.23
CA GLY A 503 -2.32 1.79 -23.42
C GLY A 503 -2.46 3.30 -23.57
N VAL A 504 -2.99 4.00 -22.55
CA VAL A 504 -3.04 5.45 -22.44
C VAL A 504 -1.90 5.93 -21.55
N PHE A 505 -1.19 6.95 -21.99
CA PHE A 505 -0.02 7.45 -21.27
C PHE A 505 -0.34 8.76 -20.52
N SER A 506 -0.05 8.76 -19.21
CA SER A 506 0.20 9.95 -18.42
C SER A 506 1.42 10.69 -19.00
N THR A 507 1.28 11.97 -19.36
CA THR A 507 2.35 12.75 -20.01
C THR A 507 2.78 13.94 -19.15
N TYR A 508 4.08 14.03 -18.89
CA TYR A 508 4.70 15.15 -18.20
C TYR A 508 5.70 15.83 -19.11
N GLU A 509 5.66 17.16 -19.16
CA GLU A 509 6.52 17.93 -20.04
C GLU A 509 7.02 19.20 -19.38
N ARG A 510 8.31 19.50 -19.56
CA ARG A 510 8.90 20.79 -19.22
C ARG A 510 9.72 21.32 -20.39
N THR A 511 9.44 22.55 -20.78
CA THR A 511 10.20 23.26 -21.81
C THR A 511 11.19 24.25 -21.19
N GLY A 512 12.31 24.43 -21.88
CA GLY A 512 13.36 25.38 -21.52
C GLY A 512 13.93 26.07 -22.76
N ALA A 513 14.48 27.26 -22.57
CA ALA A 513 15.24 27.98 -23.56
C ALA A 513 16.50 28.57 -22.94
N ALA A 514 17.60 28.55 -23.66
CA ALA A 514 18.91 29.03 -23.22
C ALA A 514 19.54 29.93 -24.29
N ASP A 515 20.16 31.01 -23.86
CA ASP A 515 20.92 31.95 -24.70
C ASP A 515 22.01 32.65 -23.86
N GLU A 516 22.55 33.77 -24.36
CA GLU A 516 23.58 34.56 -23.66
C GLU A 516 23.14 35.11 -22.29
N LEU A 517 21.83 35.15 -22.00
CA LEU A 517 21.28 35.60 -20.72
C LEU A 517 21.12 34.45 -19.72
N GLY A 518 21.43 33.22 -20.12
CA GLY A 518 21.31 32.01 -19.31
C GLY A 518 20.12 31.14 -19.69
N VAL A 519 19.72 30.25 -18.78
CA VAL A 519 18.69 29.22 -19.03
C VAL A 519 17.39 29.61 -18.34
N ASN A 520 16.32 29.72 -19.13
CA ASN A 520 14.97 30.04 -18.69
C ASN A 520 14.07 28.80 -18.81
N ALA A 521 13.37 28.46 -17.73
CA ALA A 521 12.35 27.41 -17.73
C ALA A 521 10.96 28.00 -17.99
N ALA A 522 10.06 27.21 -18.57
CA ALA A 522 8.63 27.48 -18.44
C ALA A 522 8.22 27.53 -16.96
N ALA A 523 7.21 28.34 -16.64
CA ALA A 523 6.76 28.62 -15.27
C ALA A 523 6.18 27.40 -14.52
N GLY A 524 6.04 26.25 -15.18
CA GLY A 524 5.52 25.04 -14.58
C GLY A 524 5.77 23.79 -15.41
N LEU A 525 5.35 22.66 -14.87
CA LEU A 525 5.31 21.37 -15.55
C LEU A 525 3.96 21.22 -16.23
N TYR A 526 3.95 20.99 -17.54
CA TYR A 526 2.73 20.57 -18.23
C TYR A 526 2.45 19.11 -17.88
N ILE A 527 1.20 18.83 -17.53
CA ILE A 527 0.74 17.49 -17.15
C ILE A 527 -0.55 17.22 -17.93
N ASP A 528 -0.52 16.23 -18.80
CA ASP A 528 -1.73 15.63 -19.37
C ASP A 528 -1.97 14.30 -18.67
N ARG A 529 -3.22 14.06 -18.26
CA ARG A 529 -3.64 12.76 -17.72
C ARG A 529 -2.79 12.28 -16.53
N GLU A 530 -2.68 13.09 -15.46
CA GLU A 530 -1.77 12.84 -14.32
C GLU A 530 -1.79 11.42 -13.73
N VAL A 531 -2.91 10.70 -13.81
CA VAL A 531 -3.09 9.39 -13.15
C VAL A 531 -3.77 8.37 -14.06
N GLU A 532 -3.70 8.54 -15.39
CA GLU A 532 -4.09 7.44 -16.29
C GLU A 532 -3.13 6.28 -16.06
#